data_AF-A0A370LMM0-F1
#
_entry.id   AF-A0A370LMM0-F1
#
_cell.length_a   1.000
_cell.length_b   1.000
_cell.length_c   1.000
_cell.angle_alpha   90.00
_cell.angle_beta   90.00
_cell.angle_gamma   90.00
#
_symmetry.space_group_name_H-M   'P 1'
#
loop_
_entity.id
_entity.type
_entity.pdbx_description
1 polymer ?
#
loop_
_entity_poly.entity_id
_entity_poly.type
_entity_poly.pdbx_seq_one_letter_code
_entity_poly.pdbx_strand_id
1 'polypeptide(L)'
;MQYFSALRLGQKRVAQSREYLNSLTNGKAMPALALIDNKTNVWEPVGEENLYAIVDESSGFVLTDTSGYIVSIVDKNGITKALVQGVSKEQRDELIKIFEKDSVPEYKGKVTLPV
;
A
#
# COMPACT_ATOMS: atom_id res chain seq x y z
N MET A 1 -9.47 -24.98 -7.60
CA MET A 1 -10.05 -24.48 -6.32
C MET A 1 -9.11 -23.59 -5.49
N GLN A 2 -7.85 -23.31 -5.89
CA GLN A 2 -6.93 -22.49 -5.08
C GLN A 2 -7.11 -20.96 -5.21
N TYR A 3 -7.65 -20.47 -6.34
CA TYR A 3 -7.82 -19.03 -6.60
C TYR A 3 -8.72 -18.33 -5.58
N PHE A 4 -9.91 -18.88 -5.30
CA PHE A 4 -10.87 -18.26 -4.39
C PHE A 4 -10.37 -18.21 -2.94
N SER A 5 -9.63 -19.23 -2.49
CA SER A 5 -9.02 -19.24 -1.16
C SER A 5 -7.91 -18.19 -1.03
N ALA A 6 -7.06 -18.06 -2.05
CA ALA A 6 -6.04 -17.02 -2.13
C ALA A 6 -6.66 -15.61 -2.18
N LEU A 7 -7.70 -15.41 -2.99
CA LEU A 7 -8.40 -14.13 -3.11
C LEU A 7 -9.04 -13.72 -1.79
N ARG A 8 -9.73 -14.65 -1.10
CA ARG A 8 -10.38 -14.36 0.18
C ARG A 8 -9.37 -14.02 1.28
N LEU A 9 -8.24 -14.71 1.32
CA LEU A 9 -7.16 -14.41 2.26
C LEU A 9 -6.51 -13.06 1.95
N GLY A 10 -6.23 -12.81 0.67
CA GLY A 10 -5.67 -11.56 0.18
C GLY A 10 -6.56 -10.36 0.48
N GLN A 11 -7.87 -10.47 0.23
CA GLN A 11 -8.85 -9.44 0.56
C GLN A 11 -8.88 -9.12 2.06
N LYS A 12 -8.78 -10.15 2.91
CA LYS A 12 -8.73 -9.95 4.36
C LYS A 12 -7.48 -9.17 4.77
N ARG A 13 -6.31 -9.51 4.19
CA ARG A 13 -5.05 -8.80 4.43
C ARG A 13 -5.12 -7.35 3.94
N VAL A 14 -5.65 -7.12 2.74
CA VAL A 14 -5.88 -5.77 2.20
C VAL A 14 -6.81 -4.96 3.09
N ALA A 15 -7.90 -5.57 3.58
CA ALA A 15 -8.81 -4.89 4.50
C ALA A 15 -8.11 -4.46 5.79
N GLN A 16 -7.31 -5.35 6.39
CA GLN A 16 -6.52 -5.02 7.59
C GLN A 16 -5.51 -3.89 7.34
N SER A 17 -4.74 -3.96 6.25
CA SER A 17 -3.80 -2.88 5.89
C SER A 17 -4.51 -1.58 5.58
N ARG A 18 -5.68 -1.64 4.93
CA ARG A 18 -6.53 -0.47 4.66
C ARG A 18 -7.02 0.14 5.97
N GLU A 19 -7.57 -0.66 6.87
CA GLU A 19 -8.07 -0.20 8.18
C GLU A 19 -6.96 0.45 9.00
N TYR A 20 -5.78 -0.16 9.05
CA TYR A 20 -4.60 0.41 9.69
C TYR A 20 -4.25 1.78 9.11
N LEU A 21 -4.13 1.87 7.78
CA LEU A 21 -3.85 3.14 7.11
C LEU A 21 -4.98 4.15 7.32
N ASN A 22 -6.23 3.68 7.40
CA ASN A 22 -7.40 4.53 7.62
C ASN A 22 -7.41 5.18 9.00
N SER A 23 -6.96 4.45 10.03
CA SER A 23 -6.77 4.99 11.38
C SER A 23 -5.72 6.09 11.40
N LEU A 24 -4.75 6.05 10.48
CA LEU A 24 -3.68 7.02 10.39
C LEU A 24 -4.02 8.21 9.47
N THR A 25 -4.77 7.98 8.39
CA THR A 25 -5.10 8.99 7.37
C THR A 25 -6.57 9.37 7.33
N ASN A 26 -7.28 9.15 8.43
CA ASN A 26 -8.62 9.66 8.69
C ASN A 26 -9.66 9.30 7.60
N GLY A 27 -9.63 8.08 7.06
CA GLY A 27 -10.61 7.66 6.04
C GLY A 27 -10.11 7.68 4.59
N LYS A 28 -8.91 8.21 4.33
CA LYS A 28 -8.39 8.38 2.95
C LYS A 28 -7.75 7.14 2.33
N ALA A 29 -7.69 6.01 3.04
CA ALA A 29 -7.00 4.81 2.57
C ALA A 29 -7.84 4.03 1.54
N MET A 30 -7.26 3.78 0.38
CA MET A 30 -7.86 3.01 -0.72
C MET A 30 -7.25 1.59 -0.76
N PRO A 31 -8.07 0.53 -0.94
CA PRO A 31 -7.57 -0.81 -1.20
C PRO A 31 -7.00 -0.90 -2.62
N ALA A 32 -5.94 -1.67 -2.81
CA ALA A 32 -5.23 -1.80 -4.08
C ALA A 32 -5.22 -3.25 -4.59
N LEU A 33 -4.19 -4.04 -4.28
CA LEU A 33 -3.99 -5.40 -4.78
C LEU A 33 -4.09 -6.43 -3.66
N ALA A 34 -4.98 -7.40 -3.84
CA ALA A 34 -5.16 -8.52 -2.92
C ALA A 34 -4.42 -9.80 -3.35
N LEU A 35 -3.97 -9.86 -4.61
CA LEU A 35 -3.37 -11.05 -5.20
C LEU A 35 -2.03 -10.71 -5.84
N ILE A 36 -1.11 -11.66 -5.80
CA ILE A 36 0.18 -11.58 -6.47
C ILE A 36 0.02 -12.25 -7.84
N ASP A 37 0.24 -11.49 -8.90
CA ASP A 37 0.44 -12.04 -10.24
C ASP A 37 1.92 -12.41 -10.41
N ASN A 38 2.27 -13.60 -9.95
CA ASN A 38 3.43 -14.27 -10.52
C ASN A 38 2.94 -14.81 -11.85
N LYS A 39 3.53 -14.37 -12.97
CA LYS A 39 3.21 -14.75 -14.38
C LYS A 39 3.14 -16.26 -14.68
N THR A 40 3.22 -17.09 -13.64
CA THR A 40 3.11 -18.54 -13.58
C THR A 40 1.69 -19.03 -13.29
N ASN A 41 0.60 -18.40 -13.75
CA ASN A 41 -0.78 -18.96 -13.65
C ASN A 41 -1.26 -19.43 -12.24
N VAL A 42 -0.50 -19.13 -11.19
CA VAL A 42 -0.70 -19.54 -9.81
C VAL A 42 -0.93 -18.26 -9.04
N TRP A 43 -2.12 -18.16 -8.48
CA TRP A 43 -2.56 -16.99 -7.75
C TRP A 43 -2.24 -17.17 -6.28
N GLU A 44 -1.28 -16.37 -5.81
CA GLU A 44 -0.87 -16.37 -4.41
C GLU A 44 -1.52 -15.17 -3.70
N PRO A 45 -1.97 -15.34 -2.44
CA PRO A 45 -2.46 -14.23 -1.65
C PRO A 45 -1.31 -13.24 -1.42
N VAL A 46 -1.62 -11.94 -1.44
CA VAL A 46 -0.64 -10.92 -1.04
C VAL A 46 -0.06 -11.25 0.33
N GLY A 47 1.25 -11.11 0.52
CA GLY A 47 1.91 -11.53 1.76
C GLY A 47 1.41 -10.79 3.00
N GLU A 48 1.82 -11.26 4.17
CA GLU A 48 1.36 -10.72 5.46
C GLU A 48 2.22 -9.54 5.93
N GLU A 49 3.34 -9.26 5.25
CA GLU A 49 4.28 -8.22 5.64
C GLU A 49 3.73 -6.84 5.28
N ASN A 50 3.65 -5.96 6.26
CA ASN A 50 3.25 -4.57 6.02
C ASN A 50 4.52 -3.73 5.99
N LEU A 51 4.86 -3.24 4.81
CA LEU A 51 5.96 -2.30 4.61
C LEU A 51 5.35 -1.02 4.08
N TYR A 52 5.81 0.13 4.54
CA TYR A 52 5.31 1.41 4.03
C TYR A 52 6.24 1.92 2.93
N ALA A 53 5.68 2.40 1.82
CA ALA A 53 6.40 3.02 0.73
C ALA A 53 5.81 4.40 0.48
N ILE A 54 6.68 5.40 0.48
CA ILE A 54 6.30 6.79 0.22
C ILE A 54 6.78 7.12 -1.19
N VAL A 55 5.83 7.45 -2.05
CA VAL A 55 6.09 7.85 -3.43
C VAL A 55 5.76 9.32 -3.55
N ASP A 56 6.71 10.08 -4.09
CA ASP A 56 6.51 11.48 -4.41
C ASP A 56 5.85 11.58 -5.80
N GLU A 57 4.83 12.44 -5.93
CA GLU A 57 4.08 12.68 -7.18
C GLU A 57 4.98 13.10 -8.36
N SER A 58 6.21 13.53 -8.09
CA SER A 58 7.18 13.94 -9.11
C SER A 58 7.59 12.81 -10.10
N SER A 59 7.27 11.54 -9.81
CA SER A 59 7.69 10.40 -10.66
C SER A 59 6.70 9.94 -11.74
N GLY A 60 5.56 10.63 -11.96
CA GLY A 60 4.77 10.43 -13.19
C GLY A 60 3.24 10.33 -13.06
N PHE A 61 2.64 10.87 -12.01
CA PHE A 61 1.16 10.93 -11.91
C PHE A 61 0.70 12.38 -12.10
N VAL A 62 0.00 12.64 -13.22
CA VAL A 62 -0.53 13.98 -13.54
C VAL A 62 -1.92 14.09 -12.91
N LEU A 63 -1.99 14.60 -11.68
CA LEU A 63 -3.19 15.25 -11.18
C LEU A 63 -2.90 16.73 -11.00
N THR A 64 -3.86 17.54 -11.42
CA THR A 64 -3.78 18.98 -11.61
C THR A 64 -3.84 19.75 -10.29
N ASP A 65 -3.12 19.32 -9.26
CA ASP A 65 -2.95 20.09 -8.01
C ASP A 65 -1.64 19.71 -7.31
N THR A 66 -0.61 20.49 -7.61
CA THR A 66 0.77 20.35 -7.15
C THR A 66 0.83 20.30 -5.61
N SER A 67 1.13 19.14 -5.00
CA SER A 67 1.85 18.94 -3.69
C SER A 67 1.35 17.73 -2.86
N GLY A 68 0.91 16.63 -3.48
CA GLY A 68 0.55 15.41 -2.77
C GLY A 68 1.71 14.41 -2.66
N TYR A 69 1.86 13.80 -1.49
CA TYR A 69 2.60 12.55 -1.29
C TYR A 69 1.62 11.39 -1.41
N ILE A 70 2.10 10.27 -1.94
CA ILE A 70 1.36 9.01 -1.94
C ILE A 70 2.03 8.10 -0.92
N VAL A 71 1.27 7.67 0.07
CA VAL A 71 1.74 6.67 1.03
C VAL A 71 1.05 5.36 0.70
N SER A 72 1.83 4.29 0.54
CA SER A 72 1.33 2.98 0.16
C SER A 72 1.87 1.92 1.12
N ILE A 73 1.04 0.95 1.47
CA ILE A 73 1.44 -0.24 2.19
C ILE A 73 1.63 -1.33 1.16
N VAL A 74 2.84 -1.87 1.12
CA VAL A 74 3.27 -2.89 0.19
C VAL A 74 3.69 -4.14 0.96
N ASP A 75 3.62 -5.27 0.27
CA ASP A 75 4.23 -6.51 0.72
C ASP A 75 5.72 -6.56 0.38
N LYS A 76 6.46 -7.54 0.90
CA LYS A 76 7.87 -7.79 0.56
C LYS A 76 8.14 -7.94 -0.93
N ASN A 77 7.13 -8.38 -1.70
CA ASN A 77 7.18 -8.45 -3.16
C ASN A 77 6.96 -7.11 -3.87
N GLY A 78 6.72 -6.01 -3.15
CA GLY A 78 6.39 -4.70 -3.70
C GLY A 78 4.93 -4.56 -4.15
N ILE A 79 4.07 -5.52 -3.83
CA ILE A 79 2.64 -5.50 -4.19
C ILE A 79 1.89 -4.56 -3.25
N THR A 80 1.25 -3.52 -3.79
CA THR A 80 0.52 -2.52 -2.99
C THR A 80 -0.80 -3.08 -2.48
N LYS A 81 -0.97 -3.20 -1.16
CA LYS A 81 -2.21 -3.64 -0.51
C LYS A 81 -3.19 -2.50 -0.31
N ALA A 82 -2.69 -1.39 0.21
CA ALA A 82 -3.46 -0.19 0.48
C ALA A 82 -2.62 1.04 0.13
N LEU A 83 -3.25 2.10 -0.34
CA LEU A 83 -2.57 3.36 -0.63
C LEU A 83 -3.46 4.54 -0.32
N VAL A 84 -2.84 5.67 -0.05
CA VAL A 84 -3.49 6.96 0.18
C VAL A 84 -2.80 7.99 -0.70
N GLN A 85 -3.61 8.72 -1.45
CA GLN A 85 -3.16 9.81 -2.32
C GLN A 85 -3.57 11.15 -1.70
N GLY A 86 -2.89 12.23 -2.09
CA GLY A 86 -3.18 13.58 -1.57
C GLY A 86 -2.82 13.74 -0.09
N VAL A 87 -1.70 13.14 0.33
CA VAL A 87 -1.12 13.34 1.67
C VAL A 87 -0.21 14.56 1.65
N SER A 88 -0.47 15.54 2.50
CA SER A 88 0.42 16.71 2.60
C SER A 88 1.77 16.34 3.22
N LYS A 89 2.79 17.19 3.02
CA LYS A 89 4.14 16.97 3.58
C LYS A 89 4.14 16.81 5.11
N GLU A 90 3.24 17.47 5.81
CA GLU A 90 3.06 17.37 7.26
C GLU A 90 2.45 16.01 7.65
N GLN A 91 1.39 15.60 6.96
CA GLN A 91 0.75 14.29 7.20
C GLN A 91 1.71 13.14 6.89
N ARG A 92 2.58 13.26 5.87
CA ARG A 92 3.60 12.25 5.58
C ARG A 92 4.57 12.10 6.75
N ASP A 93 4.98 13.20 7.39
CA ASP A 93 5.99 13.20 8.46
C ASP A 93 5.40 12.58 9.73
N GLU A 94 4.13 12.90 10.01
CA GLU A 94 3.37 12.27 11.07
C GLU A 94 3.22 10.75 10.83
N LEU A 95 2.90 10.36 9.61
CA LEU A 95 2.83 8.96 9.20
C LEU A 95 4.16 8.24 9.37
N ILE A 96 5.27 8.83 8.91
CA ILE A 96 6.63 8.28 9.09
C ILE A 96 6.93 8.07 10.56
N LYS A 97 6.64 9.05 11.43
CA LYS A 97 6.84 8.91 12.88
C LYS A 97 6.01 7.77 13.47
N ILE A 98 4.79 7.57 12.99
CA ILE A 98 3.94 6.48 13.45
C ILE A 98 4.50 5.14 12.95
N PHE A 99 4.91 5.05 11.68
CA PHE A 99 5.54 3.84 11.13
C PHE A 99 6.86 3.50 11.84
N GLU A 100 7.70 4.50 12.13
CA GLU A 100 8.93 4.32 12.92
C GLU A 100 8.60 3.84 14.34
N LYS A 101 7.58 4.43 14.98
CA LYS A 101 7.11 4.02 16.31
C LYS A 101 6.56 2.60 16.32
N ASP A 102 5.89 2.21 15.25
CA ASP A 102 5.30 0.88 15.06
C ASP A 102 6.31 -0.13 14.49
N SER A 103 7.57 0.28 14.26
CA SER A 103 8.65 -0.52 13.65
C SER A 103 8.27 -1.13 12.29
N VAL A 104 7.43 -0.42 11.53
CA VAL A 104 7.07 -0.80 10.16
C VAL A 104 8.24 -0.40 9.24
N PRO A 105 8.85 -1.33 8.49
CA PRO A 105 10.00 -0.99 7.65
C PRO A 105 9.57 -0.19 6.40
N GLU A 106 10.44 0.73 5.99
CA GLU A 106 10.28 1.47 4.73
C GLU A 106 10.67 0.60 3.53
N TYR A 107 9.78 0.50 2.56
CA TYR A 107 10.06 -0.15 1.28
C TYR A 107 10.45 0.89 0.23
N LYS A 108 11.76 0.95 -0.06
CA LYS A 108 12.34 1.75 -1.16
C LYS A 108 12.44 1.01 -2.49
N GLY A 109 11.85 -0.18 -2.59
CA GLY A 109 11.92 -1.03 -3.79
C GLY A 109 10.98 -0.58 -4.90
N LYS A 110 10.95 -1.34 -6.01
CA LYS A 110 9.95 -1.16 -7.07
C LYS A 110 8.56 -1.48 -6.50
N VAL A 111 7.72 -0.46 -6.35
CA VAL A 111 6.34 -0.62 -5.91
C VAL A 111 5.47 -0.89 -7.13
N THR A 112 4.75 -2.02 -7.10
CA THR A 112 3.70 -2.32 -8.06
C THR A 112 2.43 -1.61 -7.58
N LEU A 113 2.22 -0.41 -8.11
CA LEU A 113 0.96 0.30 -8.00
C LEU A 113 -0.02 -0.29 -9.01
N PRO A 114 -1.30 -0.51 -8.65
CA PRO A 114 -2.33 -0.80 -9.65
C PRO A 114 -2.50 0.44 -10.53
N VAL A 115 -2.04 0.35 -11.78
CA VAL A 115 -2.31 1.33 -12.85
C VAL A 115 -3.38 0.81 -13.79
#